data_AF-A0A1Y2BN79-F1
#
_entry.id   AF-A0A1Y2BN79-F1
#
_cell.length_a   1.000
_cell.length_b   1.000
_cell.length_c   1.000
_cell.angle_alpha   90.00
_cell.angle_beta   90.00
_cell.angle_gamma   90.00
#
_symmetry.space_group_name_H-M   'P 1'
#
loop_
_entity.id
_entity.type
_entity.pdbx_description
1 polymer ?
#
loop_
_entity_poly.entity_id
_entity_poly.type
_entity_poly.pdbx_seq_one_letter_code
_entity_poly.pdbx_strand_id
1 'polypeptide(L)'
;MYSIIFFIALVHISLMVFWIVTDNINITFNLTTDKKEYTACLYHNSKTLSTVFNLVILFIGCFLSYANRNVKKNFKEDLIVPAYTYILFTILMEFISSEKGISIEVQDLFNTIGTFINTIVTIYYLFFIKFYNLFTRKSIEESLSKNSLSKNSLSKNSGSLYNIKSNSKGNIASRGIIGTQKLDSNESLANSNNNSNGSLCNIANGLNKSSLFHNSSFINRSDHIKYSSNNSLHYNIPLHRK
;
A
#
# COMPACT_ATOMS: atom_id res chain seq x y z
N MET A 1 -3.89 -1.03 -18.81
CA MET A 1 -4.24 -0.64 -17.43
C MET A 1 -5.52 0.19 -17.39
N TYR A 2 -5.53 1.38 -17.98
CA TYR A 2 -6.71 2.27 -17.96
C TYR A 2 -7.98 1.66 -18.54
N SER A 3 -7.88 0.90 -19.64
CA SER A 3 -9.04 0.23 -20.23
C SER A 3 -9.71 -0.78 -19.29
N ILE A 4 -8.93 -1.48 -18.46
CA ILE A 4 -9.45 -2.45 -17.48
C ILE A 4 -10.19 -1.71 -16.37
N ILE A 5 -9.60 -0.63 -15.85
CA ILE A 5 -10.21 0.21 -14.82
C ILE A 5 -11.53 0.83 -15.35
N PHE A 6 -11.49 1.36 -16.57
CA PHE A 6 -12.66 1.92 -17.23
C PHE A 6 -13.76 0.87 -17.44
N PHE A 7 -13.40 -0.34 -17.87
CA PHE A 7 -14.34 -1.44 -18.02
C PHE A 7 -15.02 -1.82 -16.69
N ILE A 8 -14.26 -1.94 -15.60
CA ILE A 8 -14.82 -2.22 -14.26
C ILE A 8 -15.80 -1.11 -13.84
N ALA A 9 -15.42 0.16 -14.03
CA ALA A 9 -16.29 1.29 -13.72
C ALA A 9 -17.57 1.27 -14.57
N LEU A 10 -17.47 0.96 -15.87
CA LEU A 10 -18.61 0.86 -16.77
C LEU A 10 -19.58 -0.25 -16.36
N VAL A 11 -19.08 -1.40 -15.92
CA VAL A 11 -19.92 -2.48 -15.38
C VAL A 11 -20.68 -2.03 -14.13
N HIS A 12 -20.01 -1.33 -13.19
CA HIS A 12 -20.69 -0.80 -12.00
C HIS A 12 -21.75 0.25 -12.31
N ILE A 13 -21.45 1.19 -13.22
CA ILE A 13 -22.42 2.20 -13.66
C ILE A 13 -23.62 1.51 -14.32
N SER A 14 -23.39 0.50 -15.17
CA SER A 14 -24.45 -0.24 -15.83
C SER A 14 -25.35 -0.99 -14.84
N LEU A 15 -24.77 -1.62 -13.79
CA LEU A 15 -25.52 -2.25 -12.72
C LEU A 15 -26.37 -1.25 -11.93
N MET A 16 -25.82 -0.07 -11.62
CA MET A 16 -26.55 0.99 -10.93
C MET A 16 -27.71 1.52 -11.77
N VAL A 17 -27.48 1.80 -13.06
CA VAL A 17 -28.55 2.22 -13.99
C VAL A 17 -29.62 1.14 -14.10
N PHE A 18 -29.23 -0.14 -14.18
CA PHE A 18 -30.16 -1.26 -14.19
C PHE A 18 -31.02 -1.34 -12.92
N TRP A 19 -30.45 -1.08 -11.74
CA TRP A 19 -31.22 -1.04 -10.49
C TRP A 19 -32.20 0.12 -10.44
N ILE A 20 -31.80 1.30 -10.91
CA ILE A 20 -32.67 2.47 -10.98
C ILE A 20 -33.84 2.20 -11.94
N VAL A 21 -33.57 1.66 -13.14
CA VAL A 21 -34.61 1.40 -14.15
C VAL A 21 -35.61 0.32 -13.71
N THR A 22 -35.18 -0.62 -12.86
CA THR A 22 -36.06 -1.70 -12.40
C THR A 22 -36.88 -1.35 -11.15
N ASP A 23 -36.73 -0.15 -10.58
CA ASP A 23 -37.47 0.38 -9.41
C ASP A 23 -37.60 -0.61 -8.23
N ASN A 24 -36.61 -1.49 -8.06
CA ASN A 24 -36.69 -2.62 -7.14
C ASN A 24 -36.29 -2.27 -5.69
N ILE A 25 -36.33 -0.99 -5.30
CA ILE A 25 -35.97 -0.55 -3.94
C ILE A 25 -37.25 -0.35 -3.15
N ASN A 26 -37.57 -1.32 -2.31
CA ASN A 26 -38.71 -1.25 -1.40
C ASN A 26 -38.27 -0.70 -0.05
N ILE A 27 -39.01 0.27 0.48
CA ILE A 27 -38.81 0.77 1.85
C ILE A 27 -39.70 -0.06 2.78
N THR A 28 -39.09 -0.69 3.78
CA THR A 28 -39.82 -1.44 4.81
C THR A 28 -39.49 -0.93 6.19
N PHE A 29 -40.48 -0.89 7.07
CA PHE A 29 -40.29 -0.56 8.48
C PHE A 29 -39.83 -1.82 9.23
N ASN A 30 -38.67 -1.75 9.86
CA ASN A 30 -38.14 -2.81 10.72
C ASN A 30 -38.04 -2.32 12.17
N LEU A 31 -38.01 -3.26 13.10
CA LEU A 31 -37.83 -3.00 14.53
C LEU A 31 -36.40 -3.36 14.96
N THR A 32 -35.78 -2.51 15.76
CA THR A 32 -34.53 -2.84 16.45
C THR A 32 -34.77 -3.79 17.63
N THR A 33 -33.71 -4.29 18.25
CA THR A 33 -33.76 -5.07 19.50
C THR A 33 -34.50 -4.32 20.63
N ASP A 34 -34.41 -2.99 20.63
CA ASP A 34 -35.09 -2.11 21.59
C ASP A 34 -36.53 -1.74 21.16
N LYS A 35 -37.08 -2.41 20.14
CA LYS A 35 -38.41 -2.14 19.55
C LYS A 35 -38.56 -0.72 19.00
N LYS A 36 -37.47 -0.07 18.58
CA LYS A 36 -37.53 1.21 17.86
C LYS A 36 -37.74 0.94 16.38
N GLU A 37 -38.67 1.64 15.76
CA GLU A 37 -38.91 1.56 14.32
C GLU A 37 -37.82 2.31 13.56
N TYR A 38 -37.34 1.71 12.48
CA TYR A 38 -36.45 2.35 11.52
C TYR A 38 -36.83 1.95 10.09
N THR A 39 -36.56 2.84 9.14
CA THR A 39 -36.79 2.60 7.72
C THR A 39 -35.59 1.89 7.10
N ALA A 40 -35.79 0.66 6.65
CA ALA A 40 -34.78 -0.11 5.93
C ALA A 40 -35.08 -0.09 4.43
N CYS A 41 -34.05 0.10 3.61
CA CYS A 41 -34.14 -0.13 2.17
C CYS A 41 -33.89 -1.62 1.89
N LEU A 42 -34.90 -2.34 1.42
CA LEU A 42 -34.73 -3.69 0.91
C LEU A 42 -34.28 -3.62 -0.54
N TYR A 43 -33.05 -4.06 -0.76
CA TYR A 43 -32.49 -4.23 -2.08
C TYR A 43 -32.82 -5.63 -2.61
N HIS A 44 -33.08 -5.71 -3.91
CA HIS A 44 -33.28 -6.99 -4.59
C HIS A 44 -32.04 -7.90 -4.50
N ASN A 45 -32.23 -9.20 -4.73
CA ASN A 45 -31.18 -10.23 -4.72
C ASN A 45 -30.00 -9.92 -5.68
N SER A 46 -30.18 -9.00 -6.62
CA SER A 46 -29.10 -8.47 -7.47
C SER A 46 -28.00 -7.77 -6.67
N LYS A 47 -28.28 -7.27 -5.46
CA LYS A 47 -27.25 -6.75 -4.53
C LYS A 47 -26.19 -7.81 -4.24
N THR A 48 -26.62 -9.05 -3.97
CA THR A 48 -25.70 -10.16 -3.71
C THR A 48 -24.79 -10.42 -4.90
N LEU A 49 -25.30 -10.32 -6.13
CA LEU A 49 -24.49 -10.44 -7.35
C LEU A 49 -23.41 -9.34 -7.43
N SER A 50 -23.76 -8.10 -7.08
CA SER A 50 -22.78 -7.00 -7.02
C SER A 50 -21.71 -7.23 -5.96
N THR A 51 -22.09 -7.74 -4.78
CA THR A 51 -21.13 -8.11 -3.73
C THR A 51 -20.18 -9.21 -4.20
N VAL A 52 -20.70 -10.27 -4.83
CA VAL A 52 -19.87 -11.35 -5.39
C VAL A 52 -18.92 -10.82 -6.47
N PHE A 53 -19.40 -9.94 -7.36
CA PHE A 53 -18.56 -9.33 -8.37
C PHE A 53 -17.42 -8.49 -7.75
N ASN A 54 -17.71 -7.69 -6.72
CA ASN A 54 -16.69 -6.97 -5.95
C ASN A 54 -15.65 -7.92 -5.33
N LEU A 55 -16.10 -9.03 -4.76
CA LEU A 55 -15.24 -10.05 -4.17
C LEU A 55 -14.32 -10.69 -5.22
N VAL A 56 -14.83 -10.96 -6.43
CA VAL A 56 -14.03 -11.49 -7.54
C VAL A 56 -12.95 -10.51 -7.98
N ILE A 57 -13.29 -9.21 -8.13
CA ILE A 57 -12.30 -8.17 -8.44
C ILE A 57 -11.22 -8.11 -7.35
N LEU A 58 -11.63 -8.18 -6.08
CA LEU A 58 -10.70 -8.22 -4.95
C LEU A 58 -9.77 -9.42 -4.98
N PHE A 59 -10.30 -10.60 -5.30
CA PHE A 59 -9.52 -11.82 -5.41
C PHE A 59 -8.48 -11.74 -6.55
N ILE A 60 -8.87 -11.20 -7.71
CA ILE A 60 -7.96 -10.93 -8.83
C ILE A 60 -6.88 -9.93 -8.41
N GLY A 61 -7.25 -8.86 -7.70
CA GLY A 61 -6.30 -7.89 -7.17
C GLY A 61 -5.30 -8.51 -6.19
N CYS A 62 -5.77 -9.39 -5.31
CA CYS A 62 -4.94 -10.19 -4.41
C CYS A 62 -3.95 -11.08 -5.16
N PHE A 63 -4.44 -11.82 -6.17
CA PHE A 63 -3.63 -12.68 -7.00
C PHE A 63 -2.54 -11.90 -7.74
N LEU A 64 -2.87 -10.76 -8.34
CA LEU A 64 -1.91 -9.87 -9.01
C LEU A 64 -0.88 -9.29 -8.02
N SER A 65 -1.34 -8.87 -6.84
CA SER A 65 -0.47 -8.38 -5.76
C SER A 65 0.52 -9.46 -5.30
N TYR A 66 0.05 -10.70 -5.18
CA TYR A 66 0.88 -11.85 -4.84
C TYR A 66 1.89 -12.18 -5.96
N ALA A 67 1.46 -12.19 -7.23
CA ALA A 67 2.33 -12.44 -8.37
C ALA A 67 3.48 -11.42 -8.46
N ASN A 68 3.24 -10.17 -8.08
CA ASN A 68 4.25 -9.12 -8.05
C ASN A 68 5.32 -9.30 -6.94
N ARG A 69 5.13 -10.23 -5.99
CA ARG A 69 6.10 -10.48 -4.90
C ARG A 69 7.48 -10.90 -5.42
N ASN A 70 7.52 -11.59 -6.56
CA ASN A 70 8.74 -12.15 -7.16
C ASN A 70 9.42 -11.21 -8.18
N VAL A 71 8.89 -10.00 -8.38
CA VAL A 71 9.47 -9.03 -9.31
C VAL A 71 10.75 -8.42 -8.73
N LYS A 72 11.71 -8.08 -9.62
CA LYS A 72 12.99 -7.44 -9.25
C LYS A 72 12.74 -6.21 -8.38
N LYS A 73 13.59 -5.99 -7.37
CA LYS A 73 13.47 -4.91 -6.36
C LYS A 73 13.24 -3.52 -6.97
N ASN A 74 13.79 -3.24 -8.16
CA ASN A 74 13.67 -1.95 -8.83
C ASN A 74 12.27 -1.64 -9.35
N PHE A 75 11.42 -2.66 -9.54
CA PHE A 75 10.03 -2.52 -9.98
C PHE A 75 9.03 -2.93 -8.90
N LYS A 76 9.54 -3.24 -7.69
CA LYS A 76 8.69 -3.64 -6.58
C LYS A 76 8.11 -2.40 -5.93
N GLU A 77 6.82 -2.18 -6.13
CA GLU A 77 6.07 -1.18 -5.38
C GLU A 77 5.42 -1.85 -4.16
N ASP A 78 5.47 -1.20 -3.01
CA ASP A 78 4.85 -1.67 -1.76
C ASP A 78 3.33 -1.39 -1.73
N LEU A 79 2.65 -1.68 -2.85
CA LEU A 79 1.19 -1.64 -2.99
C LEU A 79 0.48 -2.81 -2.27
N ILE A 80 1.27 -3.79 -1.87
CA ILE A 80 0.80 -5.03 -1.24
C ILE A 80 0.08 -4.73 0.08
N VAL A 81 0.63 -3.82 0.90
CA VAL A 81 0.08 -3.52 2.22
C VAL A 81 -1.31 -2.85 2.14
N PRO A 82 -1.51 -1.75 1.39
CA PRO A 82 -2.84 -1.15 1.24
C PRO A 82 -3.89 -2.11 0.67
N ALA A 83 -3.50 -2.94 -0.30
CA ALA A 83 -4.41 -3.92 -0.90
C ALA A 83 -4.89 -4.96 0.13
N TYR A 84 -3.99 -5.50 0.96
CA TYR A 84 -4.38 -6.45 2.01
C TYR A 84 -5.20 -5.80 3.11
N THR A 85 -4.85 -4.58 3.54
CA THR A 85 -5.64 -3.84 4.52
C THR A 85 -7.07 -3.63 4.01
N TYR A 86 -7.23 -3.18 2.77
CA TYR A 86 -8.53 -2.98 2.16
C TYR A 86 -9.37 -4.27 2.11
N ILE A 87 -8.78 -5.39 1.69
CA ILE A 87 -9.47 -6.69 1.61
C ILE A 87 -9.87 -7.18 3.00
N LEU A 88 -8.97 -7.10 3.99
CA LEU A 88 -9.24 -7.51 5.35
C LEU A 88 -10.44 -6.73 5.95
N PHE A 89 -10.42 -5.40 5.82
CA PHE A 89 -11.53 -4.57 6.32
C PHE A 89 -12.82 -4.79 5.53
N THR A 90 -12.76 -5.03 4.23
CA THR A 90 -13.95 -5.34 3.42
C THR A 90 -14.60 -6.64 3.87
N ILE A 91 -13.83 -7.71 4.07
CA ILE A 91 -14.35 -8.99 4.56
C ILE A 91 -14.92 -8.84 5.98
N LEU A 92 -14.23 -8.09 6.85
CA LEU A 92 -14.71 -7.83 8.21
C LEU A 92 -16.05 -7.08 8.21
N MET A 93 -16.17 -6.03 7.39
CA MET A 93 -17.42 -5.26 7.27
C MET A 93 -18.55 -6.12 6.72
N GLU A 94 -18.30 -6.92 5.67
CA GLU A 94 -19.31 -7.81 5.10
C GLU A 94 -19.79 -8.87 6.11
N PHE A 95 -18.88 -9.40 6.93
CA PHE A 95 -19.21 -10.34 8.00
C PHE A 95 -20.11 -9.69 9.05
N ILE A 96 -19.76 -8.47 9.50
CA ILE A 96 -20.57 -7.71 10.47
C ILE A 96 -21.95 -7.37 9.89
N SER A 97 -22.02 -6.98 8.62
CA SER A 97 -23.28 -6.65 7.94
C SER A 97 -24.18 -7.87 7.65
N SER A 98 -23.61 -9.08 7.64
CA SER A 98 -24.37 -10.32 7.40
C SER A 98 -25.09 -10.83 8.66
N GLU A 99 -24.67 -10.38 9.84
CA GLU A 99 -25.20 -10.85 11.12
C GLU A 99 -26.50 -10.11 11.50
N LYS A 100 -27.61 -10.85 11.62
CA LYS A 100 -28.96 -10.27 11.85
C LYS A 100 -29.19 -9.71 13.26
N GLY A 101 -28.25 -9.90 14.19
CA GLY A 101 -28.37 -9.47 15.59
C GLY A 101 -27.60 -8.20 15.95
N ILE A 102 -26.81 -7.64 15.04
CA ILE A 102 -25.93 -6.50 15.35
C ILE A 102 -26.71 -5.19 15.18
N SER A 103 -26.59 -4.30 16.18
CA SER A 103 -27.23 -2.98 16.12
C SER A 103 -26.69 -2.16 14.95
N ILE A 104 -27.59 -1.37 14.34
CA ILE A 104 -27.26 -0.52 13.18
C ILE A 104 -26.14 0.46 13.52
N GLU A 105 -26.17 1.02 14.73
CA GLU A 105 -25.13 1.94 15.23
C GLU A 105 -23.73 1.31 15.22
N VAL A 106 -23.64 0.03 15.58
CA VAL A 106 -22.35 -0.70 15.55
C VAL A 106 -21.92 -0.94 14.10
N GLN A 107 -22.83 -1.31 13.20
CA GLN A 107 -22.50 -1.47 11.78
C GLN A 107 -21.97 -0.17 11.16
N ASP A 108 -22.63 0.95 11.43
CA ASP A 108 -22.21 2.27 10.94
C ASP A 108 -20.85 2.70 11.51
N LEU A 109 -20.61 2.41 12.80
CA LEU A 109 -19.33 2.67 13.45
C LEU A 109 -18.19 1.87 12.78
N PHE A 110 -18.38 0.57 12.57
CA PHE A 110 -17.38 -0.28 11.92
C PHE A 110 -17.14 0.12 10.46
N ASN A 111 -18.20 0.48 9.72
CA ASN A 111 -18.07 0.96 8.36
C ASN A 111 -17.26 2.26 8.28
N THR A 112 -17.54 3.19 9.19
CA THR A 112 -16.84 4.48 9.28
C THR A 112 -15.37 4.28 9.65
N ILE A 113 -15.08 3.49 10.69
CA ILE A 113 -13.71 3.20 11.14
C ILE A 113 -12.94 2.44 10.05
N GLY A 114 -13.54 1.43 9.43
CA GLY A 114 -12.91 0.66 8.36
C GLY A 114 -12.53 1.54 7.17
N THR A 115 -13.45 2.42 6.75
CA THR A 115 -13.20 3.39 5.67
C THR A 115 -12.10 4.39 6.03
N PHE A 116 -12.10 4.88 7.27
CA PHE A 116 -11.08 5.82 7.76
C PHE A 116 -9.68 5.18 7.77
N ILE A 117 -9.54 3.97 8.32
CA ILE A 117 -8.27 3.25 8.35
C ILE A 117 -7.78 2.95 6.93
N ASN A 118 -8.66 2.45 6.05
CA ASN A 118 -8.33 2.17 4.66
C ASN A 118 -7.82 3.42 3.94
N THR A 119 -8.44 4.58 4.18
CA THR A 119 -8.04 5.86 3.60
C THR A 119 -6.67 6.31 4.10
N ILE A 120 -6.43 6.26 5.41
CA ILE A 120 -5.14 6.62 6.01
C ILE A 120 -4.01 5.73 5.47
N VAL A 121 -4.21 4.42 5.47
CA VAL A 121 -3.20 3.46 5.01
C VAL A 121 -2.91 3.68 3.52
N THR A 122 -3.94 3.86 2.70
CA THR A 122 -3.78 4.14 1.27
C THR A 122 -3.01 5.44 1.04
N ILE A 123 -3.37 6.52 1.73
CA ILE A 123 -2.68 7.81 1.59
C ILE A 123 -1.21 7.71 2.03
N TYR A 124 -0.97 7.04 3.16
CA TYR A 124 0.37 6.85 3.70
C TYR A 124 1.30 6.10 2.74
N TYR A 125 0.88 4.94 2.26
CA TYR A 125 1.73 4.11 1.39
C TYR A 125 1.84 4.63 -0.04
N LEU A 126 0.77 5.17 -0.62
CA LEU A 126 0.80 5.67 -2.00
C LEU A 126 1.52 7.01 -2.12
N PHE A 127 1.24 7.94 -1.20
CA PHE A 127 1.72 9.30 -1.34
C PHE A 127 2.89 9.59 -0.41
N PHE A 128 2.73 9.42 0.91
CA PHE A 128 3.78 9.85 1.85
C PHE A 128 5.12 9.14 1.61
N ILE A 129 5.13 7.81 1.46
CA ILE A 129 6.36 7.06 1.19
C ILE A 129 6.99 7.48 -0.15
N LYS A 130 6.19 7.62 -1.22
CA LYS A 130 6.69 8.03 -2.53
C LYS A 130 7.27 9.44 -2.51
N PHE A 131 6.59 10.39 -1.89
CA PHE A 131 7.08 11.76 -1.76
C PHE A 131 8.34 11.84 -0.90
N TYR A 132 8.41 11.09 0.20
CA TYR A 132 9.60 11.02 1.04
C TYR A 132 10.82 10.48 0.27
N ASN A 133 10.63 9.39 -0.49
CA ASN A 133 11.70 8.81 -1.30
C ASN A 133 12.18 9.77 -2.40
N LEU A 134 11.27 10.48 -3.05
CA LEU A 134 11.59 11.50 -4.05
C LEU A 134 12.42 12.64 -3.42
N PHE A 135 12.00 13.12 -2.25
CA PHE A 135 12.66 14.22 -1.55
C PHE A 135 14.07 13.84 -1.09
N THR A 136 14.23 12.67 -0.47
CA THR A 136 15.53 12.19 0.01
C THR A 136 16.50 11.94 -1.15
N ARG A 137 16.03 11.38 -2.27
CA ARG A 137 16.86 11.16 -3.45
C ARG A 137 17.40 12.47 -4.02
N LYS A 138 16.56 13.49 -4.12
CA LYS A 138 16.96 14.84 -4.59
C LYS A 138 18.06 15.44 -3.70
N SER A 139 17.91 15.34 -2.39
CA SER A 139 18.90 15.84 -1.42
C SER A 139 20.27 15.15 -1.57
N ILE A 140 20.28 13.83 -1.77
CA ILE A 140 21.52 13.07 -1.97
C ILE A 140 22.20 13.46 -3.29
N GLU A 141 21.44 13.58 -4.37
CA GLU A 141 21.96 13.96 -5.70
C GLU A 141 22.58 15.36 -5.69
N GLU A 142 21.93 16.32 -5.03
CA GLU A 142 22.48 17.67 -4.83
C GLU A 142 23.78 17.64 -4.02
N SER A 143 23.86 16.83 -2.95
CA SER A 143 25.08 16.70 -2.14
C SER A 143 26.26 16.09 -2.92
N LEU A 144 25.99 15.11 -3.79
CA LEU A 144 27.01 14.49 -4.64
C LEU A 144 27.50 15.44 -5.73
N SER A 145 26.59 16.22 -6.35
CA SER A 145 26.97 17.20 -7.37
C SER A 145 27.91 18.28 -6.81
N LYS A 146 27.63 18.81 -5.60
CA LYS A 146 28.48 19.80 -4.93
C LYS A 146 29.88 19.27 -4.62
N ASN A 147 29.98 18.00 -4.19
CA ASN A 147 31.28 17.36 -3.91
C ASN A 147 32.11 17.13 -5.18
N SER A 148 31.46 16.84 -6.32
CA SER A 148 32.17 16.65 -7.60
C SER A 148 32.77 17.94 -8.16
N LEU A 149 32.10 19.08 -7.97
CA LEU A 149 32.58 20.39 -8.42
C LEU A 149 33.77 20.90 -7.58
N SER A 150 33.75 20.66 -6.27
CA SER A 150 34.85 21.05 -5.36
C SER A 150 36.17 20.31 -5.67
N LYS A 151 36.10 19.03 -6.07
CA LYS A 151 37.32 18.25 -6.41
C LYS A 151 38.01 18.72 -7.70
N ASN A 152 37.28 19.27 -8.67
CA ASN A 152 37.87 19.74 -9.92
C ASN A 152 38.58 21.10 -9.80
N SER A 153 38.26 21.91 -8.77
CA SER A 153 38.98 23.18 -8.53
C SER A 153 40.35 23.01 -7.85
N LEU A 154 40.62 21.86 -7.22
CA LEU A 154 41.91 21.60 -6.53
C LEU A 154 42.95 20.90 -7.43
N SER A 155 42.56 20.37 -8.59
CA SER A 155 43.48 19.66 -9.50
C SER A 155 44.28 20.58 -10.44
N LYS A 156 44.03 21.90 -10.47
CA LYS A 156 44.69 22.82 -11.41
C LYS A 156 45.93 23.54 -10.86
N ASN A 157 46.36 23.27 -9.62
CA ASN A 157 47.50 23.98 -9.01
C ASN A 157 48.67 23.09 -8.54
N SER A 158 48.78 21.87 -9.09
CA SER A 158 50.00 21.05 -8.94
C SER A 158 50.75 20.93 -10.26
N GLY A 159 51.01 22.09 -10.89
CA GLY A 159 52.17 22.23 -11.74
C GLY A 159 53.37 22.54 -10.85
N SER A 160 54.13 21.51 -10.46
CA SER A 160 55.58 21.60 -10.25
C SER A 160 56.12 20.31 -9.63
N LEU A 161 56.94 19.62 -10.43
CA LEU A 161 58.03 18.73 -10.05
C LEU A 161 57.66 17.47 -9.25
N TYR A 162 57.51 16.34 -9.96
CA TYR A 162 58.39 15.19 -9.71
C TYR A 162 58.54 14.37 -10.99
N ASN A 163 59.67 14.59 -11.67
CA ASN A 163 60.25 13.68 -12.64
C ASN A 163 60.75 12.44 -11.88
N ILE A 164 59.96 11.37 -11.81
CA ILE A 164 60.48 10.05 -11.43
C ILE A 164 60.59 9.22 -12.70
N LYS A 165 61.80 9.26 -13.25
CA LYS A 165 62.32 8.38 -14.28
C LYS A 165 62.52 6.98 -13.68
N SER A 166 61.52 6.12 -13.76
CA SER A 166 61.68 4.69 -13.47
C SER A 166 62.12 3.96 -14.73
N ASN A 167 63.45 3.92 -14.93
CA ASN A 167 64.08 2.88 -15.74
C ASN A 167 63.97 1.56 -14.96
N SER A 168 63.16 0.62 -15.45
CA SER A 168 63.32 -0.79 -15.09
C SER A 168 63.13 -1.62 -16.36
N LYS A 169 64.26 -2.05 -16.91
CA LYS A 169 64.39 -3.09 -17.93
C LYS A 169 63.99 -4.43 -17.28
N GLY A 170 63.15 -5.20 -17.96
CA GLY A 170 62.89 -6.59 -17.58
C GLY A 170 61.98 -7.33 -18.56
N ASN A 171 62.60 -7.88 -19.61
CA ASN A 171 62.35 -9.15 -20.33
C ASN A 171 60.89 -9.63 -20.45
N ILE A 172 60.28 -9.66 -21.64
CA ILE A 172 60.44 -10.67 -22.73
C ILE A 172 60.28 -12.12 -22.26
N ALA A 173 59.38 -12.83 -22.98
CA ALA A 173 59.06 -14.27 -23.02
C ALA A 173 57.72 -14.61 -22.32
N SER A 174 56.72 -15.28 -22.91
CA SER A 174 56.59 -15.98 -24.19
C SER A 174 55.11 -16.37 -24.44
N ARG A 175 54.72 -16.36 -25.73
CA ARG A 175 53.89 -17.32 -26.48
C ARG A 175 52.84 -18.22 -25.78
N GLY A 176 51.69 -18.36 -26.45
CA GLY A 176 50.85 -19.57 -26.47
C GLY A 176 49.37 -19.29 -26.76
N ILE A 177 48.96 -19.11 -28.02
CA ILE A 177 48.34 -20.12 -28.92
C ILE A 177 46.89 -20.53 -28.53
N ILE A 178 45.96 -19.98 -29.34
CA ILE A 178 44.76 -20.57 -29.97
C ILE A 178 44.34 -21.99 -29.52
N GLY A 179 43.05 -22.16 -29.20
CA GLY A 179 42.38 -23.47 -29.21
C GLY A 179 40.88 -23.40 -28.87
N THR A 180 40.04 -23.46 -29.91
CA THR A 180 38.59 -23.69 -29.86
C THR A 180 38.22 -25.17 -29.60
N GLN A 181 36.94 -25.40 -29.23
CA GLN A 181 36.16 -26.66 -29.19
C GLN A 181 36.16 -27.41 -27.84
N LYS A 182 35.14 -28.16 -27.40
CA LYS A 182 33.69 -28.36 -27.70
C LYS A 182 33.25 -29.52 -26.75
N LEU A 183 32.05 -29.43 -26.21
CA LEU A 183 31.16 -30.50 -25.66
C LEU A 183 31.58 -31.45 -24.51
N ASP A 184 30.60 -31.54 -23.59
CA ASP A 184 29.98 -32.70 -22.92
C ASP A 184 30.63 -33.49 -21.77
N SER A 185 29.89 -33.39 -20.66
CA SER A 185 29.36 -34.47 -19.81
C SER A 185 30.10 -34.90 -18.53
N ASN A 186 29.30 -34.82 -17.47
CA ASN A 186 29.18 -35.68 -16.28
C ASN A 186 30.17 -35.59 -15.12
N GLU A 187 29.51 -35.41 -13.96
CA GLU A 187 29.80 -35.94 -12.62
C GLU A 187 31.23 -35.84 -12.07
N SER A 188 31.36 -35.08 -10.98
CA SER A 188 31.83 -35.67 -9.72
C SER A 188 31.65 -34.72 -8.54
N LEU A 189 31.20 -35.31 -7.42
CA LEU A 189 31.38 -34.84 -6.06
C LEU A 189 32.74 -34.15 -5.82
N ALA A 190 32.71 -32.97 -5.19
CA ALA A 190 33.71 -32.50 -4.24
C ALA A 190 33.10 -31.29 -3.50
N ASN A 191 32.78 -31.42 -2.21
CA ASN A 191 33.69 -31.10 -1.12
C ASN A 191 34.32 -29.70 -1.27
N SER A 192 33.60 -28.67 -0.81
CA SER A 192 34.09 -27.30 -0.74
C SER A 192 34.32 -26.90 0.71
N ASN A 193 35.55 -27.14 1.18
CA ASN A 193 36.16 -26.40 2.28
C ASN A 193 36.28 -24.93 1.86
N ASN A 194 35.39 -24.07 2.35
CA ASN A 194 35.57 -22.63 2.24
C ASN A 194 36.02 -22.06 3.58
N ASN A 195 37.35 -21.87 3.66
CA ASN A 195 38.02 -20.96 4.57
C ASN A 195 37.52 -19.54 4.28
N SER A 196 36.50 -19.09 5.00
CA SER A 196 36.10 -17.69 5.03
C SER A 196 36.98 -16.95 6.02
N ASN A 197 38.04 -16.32 5.52
CA ASN A 197 38.75 -15.27 6.24
C ASN A 197 37.77 -14.14 6.52
N GLY A 198 37.35 -14.06 7.78
CA GLY A 198 36.49 -13.00 8.32
C GLY A 198 37.15 -11.64 8.16
N SER A 199 36.54 -10.80 7.32
CA SER A 199 36.73 -9.36 7.35
C SER A 199 35.80 -8.80 8.42
N LEU A 200 36.37 -8.56 9.60
CA LEU A 200 35.80 -7.75 10.66
C LEU A 200 35.65 -6.30 10.17
N CYS A 201 34.43 -5.91 9.82
CA CYS A 201 34.05 -4.50 9.86
C CYS A 201 33.31 -4.24 11.17
N ASN A 202 34.01 -3.57 12.08
CA ASN A 202 33.49 -2.98 13.30
C ASN A 202 32.25 -2.13 13.02
N ILE A 203 31.09 -2.58 13.47
CA ILE A 203 29.92 -1.73 13.72
C ILE A 203 29.83 -1.59 15.25
N ALA A 204 30.64 -0.69 15.78
CA ALA A 204 30.43 -0.09 17.09
C ALA A 204 30.14 1.39 16.84
N ASN A 205 28.91 1.82 17.14
CA ASN A 205 28.61 2.99 17.96
C ASN A 205 27.14 3.42 17.78
N GLY A 206 26.42 3.54 18.90
CA GLY A 206 25.42 4.60 19.03
C GLY A 206 23.95 4.22 19.19
N LEU A 207 23.60 3.12 19.87
CA LEU A 207 22.24 2.95 20.41
C LEU A 207 22.12 3.69 21.76
N ASN A 208 21.98 5.02 21.71
CA ASN A 208 21.41 5.80 22.80
C ASN A 208 19.93 6.04 22.49
N LYS A 209 19.08 5.13 22.97
CA LYS A 209 17.63 5.31 22.99
C LYS A 209 17.22 5.68 24.42
N SER A 210 17.58 6.90 24.84
CA SER A 210 17.05 7.51 26.05
C SER A 210 15.67 8.08 25.77
N SER A 211 14.70 7.48 26.44
CA SER A 211 13.46 8.05 26.94
C SER A 211 13.30 9.58 26.76
N LEU A 212 12.31 9.97 25.96
CA LEU A 212 11.64 11.27 26.09
C LEU A 212 10.19 11.12 25.65
N PHE A 213 9.41 10.46 26.51
CA PHE A 213 7.97 10.67 26.59
C PHE A 213 7.77 12.07 27.15
N HIS A 214 7.50 13.04 26.28
CA HIS A 214 6.93 14.31 26.70
C HIS A 214 5.41 14.22 26.55
N ASN A 215 4.74 14.23 27.70
CA ASN A 215 3.31 14.47 27.85
C ASN A 215 2.88 15.67 27.02
N SER A 216 2.05 15.44 26.00
CA SER A 216 1.14 16.47 25.49
C SER A 216 -0.24 16.20 26.07
N SER A 217 -0.57 16.99 27.08
CA SER A 217 -1.91 17.13 27.64
C SER A 217 -2.91 17.43 26.54
N PHE A 218 -3.76 16.45 26.21
CA PHE A 218 -4.97 16.68 25.44
C PHE A 218 -5.98 17.43 26.33
N ILE A 219 -6.25 18.68 25.97
CA ILE A 219 -7.33 19.47 26.54
C ILE A 219 -8.64 18.81 26.11
N ASN A 220 -9.32 18.22 27.09
CA ASN A 220 -10.68 17.73 26.99
C ASN A 220 -11.60 18.95 26.87
N ARG A 221 -11.99 19.33 25.64
CA ARG A 221 -13.10 20.25 25.41
C ARG A 221 -14.33 19.44 25.01
N SER A 222 -15.04 18.95 26.02
CA SER A 222 -16.40 18.44 25.88
C SER A 222 -17.33 19.62 25.59
N ASP A 223 -17.45 19.97 24.32
CA ASP A 223 -18.58 20.77 23.87
C ASP A 223 -19.79 19.85 23.74
N HIS A 224 -20.68 19.97 24.72
CA HIS A 224 -22.01 19.38 24.73
C HIS A 224 -22.77 19.75 23.45
N ILE A 225 -22.83 18.85 22.49
CA ILE A 225 -23.83 18.90 21.42
C ILE A 225 -25.17 18.49 22.06
N LYS A 226 -25.95 19.50 22.44
CA LYS A 226 -27.38 19.33 22.71
C LYS A 226 -28.06 18.91 21.42
N TYR A 227 -28.41 17.63 21.31
CA TYR A 227 -29.42 17.19 20.35
C TYR A 227 -30.75 17.85 20.72
N SER A 228 -31.12 18.87 19.95
CA SER A 228 -32.46 19.46 20.00
C SER A 228 -33.42 18.46 19.36
N SER A 229 -34.06 17.64 20.18
CA SER A 229 -35.23 16.87 19.78
C SER A 229 -36.43 17.82 19.73
N ASN A 230 -36.63 18.49 18.60
CA ASN A 230 -37.90 19.15 18.30
C ASN A 230 -38.07 19.15 16.78
N ASN A 231 -38.81 18.16 16.29
CA ASN A 231 -39.87 18.32 15.28
C ASN A 231 -40.51 16.96 15.04
N SER A 232 -41.51 16.64 15.87
CA SER A 232 -42.55 15.68 15.52
C SER A 232 -43.38 16.27 14.37
N LEU A 233 -42.89 16.10 13.14
CA LEU A 233 -43.71 16.27 11.95
C LEU A 233 -44.71 15.11 11.90
N HIS A 234 -45.87 15.34 12.51
CA HIS A 234 -47.09 14.54 12.33
C HIS A 234 -47.49 14.63 10.85
N TYR A 235 -47.03 13.68 10.04
CA TYR A 235 -47.61 13.44 8.73
C TYR A 235 -48.93 12.69 8.92
N ASN A 236 -50.04 13.42 8.89
CA ASN A 236 -51.36 12.84 8.69
C ASN A 236 -51.43 12.28 7.26
N ILE A 237 -51.20 10.98 7.10
CA ILE A 237 -51.49 10.27 5.85
C ILE A 237 -53.00 10.04 5.81
N PRO A 238 -53.73 10.59 4.82
CA PRO A 238 -55.15 10.32 4.67
C PRO A 238 -55.37 8.85 4.27
N LEU A 239 -55.99 8.11 5.18
CA LEU A 239 -56.52 6.76 4.94
C LEU A 239 -57.62 6.85 3.88
N HIS A 240 -57.26 6.60 2.62
CA HIS A 240 -58.22 6.29 1.58
C HIS A 240 -58.77 4.88 1.84
N ARG A 241 -59.92 4.80 2.51
CA ARG A 241 -60.76 3.59 2.50
C ARG A 241 -61.27 3.36 1.08
N LYS A 242 -61.05 2.16 0.57
CA LYS A 242 -61.89 1.51 -0.45
C LYS A 242 -62.65 0.39 0.25
#